data_AF-A0A7V0SRS0-F1
#
_entry.id   AF-A0A7V0SRS0-F1
#
_cell.length_a   1.000
_cell.length_b   1.000
_cell.length_c   1.000
_cell.angle_alpha   90.00
_cell.angle_beta   90.00
_cell.angle_gamma   90.00
#
_symmetry.space_group_name_H-M   'P 1'
#
loop_
_entity.id
_entity.type
_entity.pdbx_description
1 polymer ?
#
loop_
_entity_poly.entity_id
_entity_poly.type
_entity_poly.pdbx_seq_one_letter_code
_entity_poly.pdbx_strand_id
1 'polypeptide(L)'
;MNTPKKLLLFIGISTLLLSFFACNNKNITKKDNTETIEETTSETMIVSAPLVKKAFVNKGGKTNDFQEWYVRLSTADYFIKFCESKLSRAELEKEIEPQAEEMIISLSMEIEISEGEWDICNETEMIQSRVGEYAIIHRIIKE
;
A
#
# COMPACT_ATOMS: atom_id res chain seq x y z
N MET A 1 4.32 -29.62 -54.52
CA MET A 1 5.45 -28.67 -54.45
C MET A 1 5.00 -27.32 -55.00
N ASN A 2 5.31 -26.16 -54.45
CA ASN A 2 5.60 -25.68 -53.09
C ASN A 2 5.58 -24.14 -53.25
N THR A 3 4.77 -23.48 -52.42
CA THR A 3 4.91 -22.09 -51.91
C THR A 3 5.28 -20.93 -52.86
N PRO A 4 4.48 -19.84 -52.89
CA PRO A 4 5.03 -18.51 -53.09
C PRO A 4 5.63 -17.97 -51.78
N LYS A 5 6.82 -17.41 -51.94
CA LYS A 5 7.71 -16.87 -50.92
C LYS A 5 7.06 -15.67 -50.20
N LYS A 6 7.24 -15.62 -48.88
CA LYS A 6 7.05 -14.43 -48.06
C LYS A 6 7.89 -13.27 -48.60
N LEU A 7 7.33 -12.06 -48.68
CA LEU A 7 8.06 -10.85 -48.34
C LEU A 7 7.09 -9.70 -47.98
N LEU A 8 7.34 -9.13 -46.80
CA LEU A 8 6.63 -7.99 -46.20
C LEU A 8 6.76 -6.70 -47.01
N LEU A 9 5.72 -5.85 -46.95
CA LEU A 9 5.82 -4.37 -46.84
C LEU A 9 4.41 -3.83 -46.51
N PHE A 10 4.07 -3.57 -45.24
CA PHE A 10 4.23 -2.32 -44.47
C PHE A 10 3.22 -1.19 -44.77
N ILE A 11 2.57 -0.77 -43.67
CA ILE A 11 2.14 0.60 -43.32
C ILE A 11 0.74 1.03 -43.78
N GLY A 12 -0.10 1.29 -42.77
CA GLY A 12 -0.78 2.59 -42.70
C GLY A 12 -2.24 2.53 -42.34
N ILE A 13 -2.60 3.34 -41.33
CA ILE A 13 -3.95 3.85 -41.05
C ILE A 13 -4.77 2.98 -40.07
N SER A 14 -4.38 3.04 -38.81
CA SER A 14 -5.37 3.03 -37.72
C SER A 14 -4.84 3.83 -36.54
N THR A 15 -4.69 5.13 -36.76
CA THR A 15 -4.43 6.11 -35.70
C THR A 15 -5.20 7.38 -36.04
N LEU A 16 -6.49 7.40 -35.72
CA LEU A 16 -7.19 8.65 -35.51
C LEU A 16 -8.44 8.41 -34.66
N LEU A 17 -8.57 9.22 -33.60
CA LEU A 17 -9.67 9.34 -32.64
C LEU A 17 -9.58 8.27 -31.53
N LEU A 18 -9.38 8.61 -30.26
CA LEU A 18 -10.18 9.54 -29.43
C LEU A 18 -9.28 10.01 -28.26
N SER A 19 -8.94 11.30 -28.19
CA SER A 19 -9.62 12.37 -27.45
C SER A 19 -9.15 12.55 -25.99
N PHE A 20 -8.37 13.62 -25.83
CA PHE A 20 -8.15 14.48 -24.67
C PHE A 20 -8.95 14.21 -23.38
N PHE A 21 -8.23 13.85 -22.33
CA PHE A 21 -8.49 14.33 -20.97
C PHE A 21 -7.16 14.83 -20.38
N ALA A 22 -6.75 16.04 -20.75
CA ALA A 22 -5.73 16.78 -20.02
C ALA A 22 -6.45 17.75 -19.08
N CYS A 23 -6.56 17.39 -17.80
CA CYS A 23 -6.97 18.33 -16.76
C CYS A 23 -5.83 19.32 -16.54
N ASN A 24 -6.10 20.59 -16.80
CA ASN A 24 -5.21 21.72 -16.55
C ASN A 24 -5.37 22.11 -15.08
N ASN A 25 -4.58 21.52 -14.16
CA ASN A 25 -4.57 22.02 -12.78
C ASN A 25 -3.53 23.15 -12.65
N LYS A 26 -3.98 24.29 -12.12
CA LYS A 26 -3.21 25.51 -12.00
C LYS A 26 -2.03 25.27 -11.06
N ASN A 27 -0.82 25.50 -11.54
CA ASN A 27 0.35 25.69 -10.69
C ASN A 27 0.14 26.96 -9.85
N ILE A 28 -0.17 26.78 -8.56
CA ILE A 28 0.03 27.82 -7.55
C ILE A 28 1.40 27.55 -6.92
N THR A 29 2.37 28.34 -7.34
CA THR A 29 3.65 28.47 -6.64
C THR A 29 3.36 29.09 -5.28
N LYS A 30 3.61 28.35 -4.20
CA LYS A 30 3.90 28.94 -2.90
C LYS A 30 5.23 28.39 -2.41
N LYS A 31 6.25 29.25 -2.51
CA LYS A 31 7.46 29.15 -1.71
C LYS A 31 7.19 30.00 -0.48
N ASP A 32 7.01 29.37 0.67
CA ASP A 32 7.31 30.01 1.95
C ASP A 32 7.77 28.95 2.94
N ASN A 33 8.88 29.24 3.60
CA ASN A 33 9.46 28.40 4.63
C ASN A 33 8.71 28.74 5.91
N THR A 34 7.82 27.85 6.34
CA THR A 34 7.26 27.90 7.68
C THR A 34 7.30 26.48 8.18
N GLU A 35 8.03 26.27 9.28
CA GLU A 35 7.90 25.08 10.11
C GLU A 35 6.46 25.03 10.60
N THR A 36 5.59 24.41 9.82
CA THR A 36 4.31 23.94 10.30
C THR A 36 4.65 22.77 11.22
N ILE A 37 4.51 23.02 12.52
CA ILE A 37 4.13 21.94 13.44
C ILE A 37 2.80 21.45 12.88
N GLU A 38 2.86 20.40 12.06
CA GLU A 38 1.69 19.64 11.65
C GLU A 38 1.14 19.03 12.93
N GLU A 39 0.12 19.68 13.46
CA GLU A 39 -0.74 19.07 14.47
C GLU A 39 -1.52 17.98 13.73
N THR A 40 -0.90 16.81 13.57
CA THR A 40 -1.53 15.61 13.05
C THR A 40 -2.62 15.23 14.05
N THR A 41 -3.82 15.74 13.83
CA THR A 41 -5.02 15.20 14.47
C THR A 41 -5.22 13.81 13.90
N SER A 42 -4.52 12.84 14.50
CA SER A 42 -4.69 11.40 14.29
C SER A 42 -6.14 11.05 14.64
N GLU A 43 -7.00 11.01 13.64
CA GLU A 43 -8.36 10.50 13.79
C GLU A 43 -8.29 8.98 13.70
N THR A 44 -8.58 8.30 14.81
CA THR A 44 -8.73 6.85 14.81
C THR A 44 -10.13 6.47 14.32
N MET A 45 -10.24 5.31 13.68
CA MET A 45 -11.50 4.72 13.24
C MET A 45 -11.59 3.25 13.63
N ILE A 46 -12.79 2.78 13.96
CA ILE A 46 -13.07 1.37 14.19
C ILE A 46 -13.52 0.75 12.87
N VAL A 47 -12.82 -0.30 12.45
CA VAL A 47 -13.14 -1.06 11.22
C VAL A 47 -13.21 -2.55 11.53
N SER A 48 -14.11 -3.25 10.86
CA SER A 48 -14.07 -4.71 10.74
C SER A 48 -13.58 -5.02 9.32
N ALA A 49 -12.31 -5.40 9.21
CA ALA A 49 -11.62 -5.45 7.93
C ALA A 49 -10.86 -6.77 7.74
N PRO A 50 -10.78 -7.30 6.51
CA PRO A 50 -9.90 -8.41 6.20
C PRO A 50 -8.43 -8.03 6.37
N LEU A 51 -7.64 -8.99 6.84
CA LEU A 51 -6.18 -8.90 6.88
C LEU A 51 -5.58 -9.73 5.74
N VAL A 52 -4.65 -9.15 5.00
CA VAL A 52 -4.02 -9.82 3.86
C VAL A 52 -2.51 -9.81 3.96
N LYS A 53 -1.90 -10.92 3.53
CA LYS A 53 -0.44 -11.04 3.38
C LYS A 53 -0.04 -10.75 1.95
N LYS A 54 1.01 -9.95 1.76
CA LYS A 54 1.67 -9.77 0.46
C LYS A 54 3.15 -10.12 0.59
N ALA A 55 3.73 -10.65 -0.48
CA ALA A 55 5.17 -10.88 -0.51
C ALA A 55 5.92 -9.54 -0.45
N PHE A 56 6.94 -9.45 0.39
CA PHE A 56 7.85 -8.31 0.36
C PHE A 56 8.64 -8.32 -0.96
N VAL A 57 8.73 -7.16 -1.60
CA VAL A 57 9.51 -6.96 -2.82
C VAL A 57 10.58 -5.92 -2.55
N ASN A 58 11.84 -6.32 -2.66
CA ASN A 58 12.94 -5.38 -2.47
C ASN A 58 13.17 -4.48 -3.70
N LYS A 59 14.03 -3.46 -3.58
CA LYS A 59 14.42 -2.56 -4.70
C LYS A 59 14.94 -3.29 -5.95
N GLY A 60 15.45 -4.52 -5.80
CA GLY A 60 15.91 -5.37 -6.89
C GLY A 60 14.82 -6.23 -7.54
N GLY A 61 13.55 -6.06 -7.15
CA GLY A 61 12.41 -6.84 -7.63
C GLY A 61 12.38 -8.28 -7.13
N LYS A 62 13.23 -8.64 -6.15
CA LYS A 62 13.26 -9.99 -5.60
C LYS A 62 12.29 -10.10 -4.43
N THR A 63 11.50 -11.17 -4.46
CA THR A 63 10.69 -11.62 -3.32
C THR A 63 11.52 -12.56 -2.44
N ASN A 64 11.27 -12.51 -1.13
CA ASN A 64 11.74 -13.49 -0.17
C ASN A 64 10.53 -14.16 0.52
N ASP A 65 10.79 -15.06 1.47
CA ASP A 65 9.73 -15.72 2.26
C ASP A 65 9.08 -14.77 3.28
N PHE A 66 9.60 -13.55 3.41
CA PHE A 66 9.03 -12.55 4.31
C PHE A 66 7.74 -11.99 3.70
N GLN A 67 6.66 -12.10 4.46
CA GLN A 67 5.37 -11.55 4.10
C GLN A 67 5.04 -10.31 4.93
N GLU A 68 4.37 -9.37 4.31
CA GLU A 68 3.91 -8.14 4.92
C GLU A 68 2.41 -8.19 5.13
N TRP A 69 1.97 -7.64 6.25
CA TRP A 69 0.57 -7.58 6.62
C TRP A 69 -0.04 -6.25 6.18
N TYR A 70 -1.28 -6.33 5.69
CA TYR A 70 -2.05 -5.18 5.26
C TYR A 70 -3.48 -5.26 5.82
N VAL A 71 -4.05 -4.11 6.17
CA VAL A 71 -5.49 -3.95 6.39
C VAL A 71 -6.15 -3.66 5.04
N ARG A 72 -7.08 -4.51 4.62
CA ARG A 72 -7.85 -4.30 3.39
C ARG A 72 -9.08 -3.45 3.67
N LEU A 73 -9.09 -2.23 3.16
CA LEU A 73 -10.27 -1.36 3.14
C LEU A 73 -10.88 -1.32 1.74
N SER A 74 -12.00 -0.61 1.59
CA SER A 74 -12.70 -0.50 0.30
C SER A 74 -11.89 0.22 -0.78
N THR A 75 -10.97 1.10 -0.39
CA THR A 75 -10.16 1.93 -1.28
C THR A 75 -8.83 1.29 -1.66
N ALA A 76 -8.17 0.65 -0.70
CA ALA A 76 -6.82 0.13 -0.85
C ALA A 76 -6.47 -0.89 0.25
N ASP A 77 -5.32 -1.53 0.08
CA ASP A 77 -4.66 -2.32 1.10
C ASP A 77 -3.57 -1.45 1.75
N TYR A 78 -3.71 -1.18 3.05
CA TYR A 78 -2.80 -0.32 3.80
C TYR A 78 -1.78 -1.16 4.56
N PHE A 79 -0.48 -0.91 4.33
CA PHE A 79 0.59 -1.63 5.01
C PHE A 79 0.51 -1.43 6.52
N ILE A 80 0.66 -2.49 7.30
CA ILE A 80 0.65 -2.36 8.77
C ILE A 80 2.06 -2.01 9.24
N LYS A 81 2.24 -0.76 9.71
CA LYS A 81 3.49 -0.30 10.29
C LYS A 81 3.57 -0.71 11.76
N PHE A 82 4.00 -1.95 12.00
CA PHE A 82 4.01 -2.55 13.35
C PHE A 82 4.85 -1.79 14.38
N CYS A 83 5.92 -1.12 13.97
CA CYS A 83 6.77 -0.37 14.91
C CYS A 83 6.10 0.90 15.47
N GLU A 84 5.06 1.41 14.80
CA GLU A 84 4.23 2.53 15.29
C GLU A 84 2.90 2.03 15.88
N SER A 85 2.52 0.79 15.57
CA SER A 85 1.34 0.16 16.14
C SER A 85 1.55 -0.19 17.61
N LYS A 86 0.48 -0.17 18.40
CA LYS A 86 0.47 -0.59 19.81
C LYS A 86 0.42 -2.12 19.99
N LEU A 87 0.45 -2.84 18.87
CA LEU A 87 0.38 -4.28 18.78
C LEU A 87 1.53 -4.77 17.90
N SER A 88 2.25 -5.78 18.38
CA SER A 88 3.28 -6.45 17.61
C SER A 88 2.70 -7.38 16.54
N ARG A 89 3.53 -7.74 15.56
CA ARG A 89 3.19 -8.76 14.56
C ARG A 89 2.80 -10.10 15.18
N ALA A 90 3.53 -10.54 16.19
CA ALA A 90 3.28 -11.82 16.86
C ALA A 90 1.93 -11.82 17.59
N GLU A 91 1.56 -10.68 18.20
CA GLU A 91 0.24 -10.53 18.83
C GLU A 91 -0.89 -10.52 17.79
N LEU A 92 -0.70 -9.86 16.64
CA LEU A 92 -1.66 -9.94 15.53
C LEU A 92 -1.86 -11.38 15.07
N GLU A 93 -0.75 -12.07 14.79
CA GLU A 93 -0.75 -13.44 14.27
C GLU A 93 -1.40 -14.42 15.24
N LYS A 94 -1.22 -14.21 16.55
CA LYS A 94 -1.90 -14.98 17.60
C LYS A 94 -3.41 -14.76 17.62
N GLU A 95 -3.88 -13.52 17.44
CA GLU A 95 -5.32 -13.21 17.49
C GLU A 95 -6.06 -13.74 16.26
N ILE A 96 -5.38 -13.94 15.13
CA ILE A 96 -5.97 -14.51 13.91
C ILE A 96 -5.75 -16.03 13.76
N GLU A 97 -4.88 -16.64 14.55
CA GLU A 97 -4.64 -18.09 14.53
C GLU A 97 -5.94 -18.93 14.60
N PRO A 98 -6.97 -18.55 15.38
CA PRO A 98 -8.25 -19.27 15.38
C PRO A 98 -8.97 -19.29 14.02
N GLN A 99 -8.69 -18.31 13.15
CA GLN A 99 -9.28 -18.16 11.82
C GLN A 99 -8.36 -18.71 10.71
N ALA A 100 -7.28 -19.42 11.04
CA ALA A 100 -6.25 -19.82 10.06
C ALA A 100 -6.78 -20.72 8.93
N GLU A 101 -7.86 -21.47 9.17
CA GLU A 101 -8.52 -22.33 8.17
C GLU A 101 -9.60 -21.59 7.37
N GLU A 102 -9.94 -20.36 7.75
CA GLU A 102 -10.96 -19.56 7.09
C GLU A 102 -10.47 -19.02 5.75
N MET A 103 -11.40 -18.89 4.80
CA MET A 103 -11.10 -18.30 3.50
C MET A 103 -10.72 -16.82 3.61
N ILE A 104 -11.25 -16.13 4.63
CA ILE A 104 -11.05 -14.70 4.86
C ILE A 104 -10.84 -14.48 6.36
N ILE A 105 -9.65 -14.02 6.73
CA ILE A 105 -9.34 -13.62 8.10
C ILE A 105 -9.74 -12.16 8.28
N SER A 106 -10.64 -11.87 9.21
CA SER A 106 -11.09 -10.51 9.52
C SER A 106 -10.98 -10.19 11.00
N LEU A 107 -10.63 -8.94 11.32
CA LEU A 107 -10.61 -8.44 12.70
C LEU A 107 -11.33 -7.10 12.79
N SER A 108 -12.04 -6.93 13.90
CA SER A 108 -12.51 -5.62 14.36
C SER A 108 -11.38 -4.92 15.10
N MET A 109 -11.02 -3.72 14.68
CA MET A 109 -9.81 -3.04 15.15
C MET A 109 -9.99 -1.52 15.13
N GLU A 110 -9.39 -0.84 16.10
CA GLU A 110 -9.20 0.61 16.07
C GLU A 110 -7.88 0.92 15.37
N ILE A 111 -7.96 1.63 14.25
CA ILE A 111 -6.82 1.97 13.40
C ILE A 111 -6.74 3.45 13.11
N GLU A 112 -5.57 3.87 12.68
CA GLU A 112 -5.30 5.17 12.08
C GLU A 112 -4.63 4.94 10.73
N ILE A 113 -5.03 5.71 9.71
CA ILE A 113 -4.31 5.77 8.44
C ILE A 113 -3.43 7.01 8.47
N SER A 114 -2.13 6.81 8.29
CA SER A 114 -1.12 7.86 8.29
C SER A 114 -0.31 7.80 6.99
N GLU A 115 0.35 8.90 6.63
CA GLU A 115 1.22 9.01 5.46
C GLU A 115 2.67 9.16 5.91
N GLY A 116 3.58 8.41 5.30
CA GLY A 116 5.01 8.55 5.61
C GLY A 116 5.85 7.35 5.20
N GLU A 117 7.05 7.27 5.76
CA GLU A 117 7.98 6.17 5.50
C GLU A 117 7.45 4.87 6.13
N TRP A 118 7.31 3.80 5.36
CA TRP A 118 6.84 2.51 5.87
C TRP A 118 7.89 1.78 6.71
N ASP A 119 9.13 1.99 6.32
CA ASP A 119 10.26 1.16 6.69
C ASP A 119 11.12 1.78 7.78
N ILE A 120 10.94 3.08 8.08
CA ILE A 120 11.78 3.80 9.03
C ILE A 120 11.03 3.98 10.33
N CYS A 121 11.60 3.44 11.41
CA CYS A 121 11.14 3.66 12.79
C CYS A 121 12.29 4.10 13.70
N ASN A 122 13.53 3.73 13.34
CA ASN A 122 14.76 4.17 13.98
C ASN A 122 15.75 4.62 12.89
N GLU A 123 16.46 5.72 13.13
CA GLU A 123 17.30 6.41 12.13
C GLU A 123 18.55 5.63 11.70
N THR A 124 18.90 4.57 12.42
CA THR A 124 20.17 3.83 12.26
C THR A 124 20.16 2.74 11.21
N GLU A 125 19.00 2.30 10.72
CA GLU A 125 18.92 1.21 9.77
C GLU A 125 18.66 1.76 8.37
N MET A 126 19.53 1.42 7.41
CA MET A 126 19.29 1.67 5.98
C MET A 126 18.20 0.72 5.49
N ILE A 127 16.97 0.99 5.92
CA ILE A 127 15.78 0.29 5.48
C ILE A 127 15.38 0.90 4.14
N GLN A 128 14.75 0.10 3.30
CA GLN A 128 14.27 0.54 1.99
C GLN A 128 13.43 1.81 2.16
N SER A 129 13.77 2.92 1.50
CA SER A 129 12.90 4.12 1.57
C SER A 129 11.65 3.87 0.73
N ARG A 130 10.59 3.38 1.38
CA ARG A 130 9.21 3.28 0.87
C ARG A 130 8.37 4.31 1.61
N VAL A 131 7.63 5.11 0.85
CA VAL A 131 6.73 6.15 1.35
C VAL A 131 5.32 5.89 0.83
N GLY A 132 4.32 6.13 1.66
CA GLY A 132 2.91 6.12 1.28
C GLY A 132 2.00 5.96 2.49
N GLU A 133 0.70 5.80 2.24
CA GLU A 133 -0.27 5.58 3.29
C GLU A 133 -0.09 4.20 3.95
N TYR A 134 -0.15 4.17 5.28
CA TYR A 134 -0.04 2.95 6.08
C TYR A 134 -1.02 2.97 7.25
N ALA A 135 -1.29 1.78 7.79
CA ALA A 135 -2.16 1.59 8.95
C ALA A 135 -1.34 1.44 10.23
N ILE A 136 -1.76 2.17 11.26
CA ILE A 136 -1.33 2.01 12.66
C ILE A 136 -2.47 1.33 13.42
N ILE A 137 -2.18 0.21 14.08
CA ILE A 137 -3.17 -0.50 14.89
C ILE A 137 -3.05 -0.03 16.33
N HIS A 138 -4.13 0.54 16.87
CA HIS A 138 -4.18 0.98 18.27
C HIS A 138 -4.65 -0.14 19.20
N ARG A 139 -5.67 -0.91 18.81
CA ARG A 139 -6.14 -2.10 19.53
C ARG A 139 -7.04 -2.99 18.67
N ILE A 140 -7.14 -4.26 19.04
CA ILE A 140 -8.16 -5.20 18.54
C ILE A 140 -9.42 -5.06 19.41
N ILE A 141 -10.58 -5.00 18.79
CA ILE A 141 -11.89 -4.95 19.45
C ILE A 141 -12.41 -6.38 19.56
N LYS A 142 -12.65 -6.84 20.79
CA LYS A 142 -13.24 -8.15 21.08
C LYS A 142 -14.75 -7.96 21.26
N GLU A 143 -15.53 -8.84 20.64
CA GLU A 143 -16.99 -8.92 20.85
C GLU A 143 -17.34 -9.55 22.20
#